data_AF-A0A2L0BC26-F1
#
_entry.id   AF-A0A2L0BC26-F1
#
_cell.length_a   1.000
_cell.length_b   1.000
_cell.length_c   1.000
_cell.angle_alpha   90.00
_cell.angle_beta   90.00
_cell.angle_gamma   90.00
#
_symmetry.space_group_name_H-M   'P 1'
#
loop_
_entity.id
_entity.type
_entity.pdbx_description
1 polymer ?
#
loop_
_entity_poly.entity_id
_entity_poly.type
_entity_poly.pdbx_seq_one_letter_code
_entity_poly.pdbx_strand_id
1 'polypeptide(L)'
;AIGIHGEDIDATIETYNYLSERYFTHASPTLFNAATPKPQLSSCFLLMMPDDSLEGIMKCLNQCAFISKSAGGIGVNVHNIRAKGTYIAGTNGESNGLVPMLRVFNNVARYVDQGGNKRPGAFAIYLEPWHADIFDFLNLKKNTGKEEVRARDLFYALWIPDLFMRRVESNGNWSLMCPHQCPGLSDCWGEEFDKLYEKYESEGKFSQQVSAQKLWYAIIVSQVETGTPYMLYKDACNRKSNQQNLGTIKSSNLCTEIIEYTSPDEVAVCNLASIALNMFVSPDRKTYDFQKLKDITKVVTKNLNKIIDVNYYPIPEAKNSNMRHRPIGIGVQGLADAFILLRMPFESDEAKLLNQQIFETLYYGALEASSELSEKEGPYSTYEGSPVSKGILQYDMWNVTPTSLWDWHSLKQKIAKHGVRNSLLIAPMPTASTAQILGNNESVEAYTSNIYTRRVLSGEFQIVNHHLLKDLTDLGLWDDAMKNQIIANYGSIQNIPNIPDDVKKI
;
A
#
# COMPACT_ATOMS: atom_id res chain seq x y z
N ALA A 1 -3.13 12.38 20.36
CA ALA A 1 -2.39 13.64 20.51
C ALA A 1 -1.26 13.51 21.55
N ILE A 2 -1.57 13.40 22.85
CA ILE A 2 -0.55 13.29 23.93
C ILE A 2 0.47 12.17 23.66
N GLY A 3 0.01 10.97 23.28
CA GLY A 3 0.92 9.84 23.00
C GLY A 3 1.89 10.05 21.82
N ILE A 4 1.68 11.07 20.98
CA ILE A 4 2.57 11.43 19.86
C ILE A 4 3.50 12.58 20.26
N HIS A 5 2.98 13.56 21.00
CA HIS A 5 3.67 14.83 21.23
C HIS A 5 4.29 14.96 22.62
N GLY A 6 3.92 14.10 23.58
CA GLY A 6 4.46 14.13 24.94
C GLY A 6 4.23 15.48 25.61
N GLU A 7 5.32 16.15 25.99
CA GLU A 7 5.32 17.43 26.70
C GLU A 7 5.10 18.65 25.79
N ASP A 8 5.10 18.47 24.47
CA ASP A 8 4.79 19.54 23.51
C ASP A 8 3.27 19.78 23.46
N ILE A 9 2.78 20.60 24.40
CA ILE A 9 1.35 20.86 24.59
C ILE A 9 0.75 21.63 23.42
N ASP A 10 1.49 22.55 22.80
CA ASP A 10 0.99 23.32 21.66
C ASP A 10 0.72 22.40 20.47
N ALA A 11 1.68 21.53 20.11
CA ALA A 11 1.47 20.52 19.07
C ALA A 11 0.39 19.49 19.45
N THR A 12 0.26 19.18 20.74
CA THR A 12 -0.81 18.32 21.25
C THR A 12 -2.19 18.91 20.98
N ILE A 13 -2.40 20.18 21.33
CA ILE A 13 -3.67 20.89 21.13
C ILE A 13 -3.96 21.04 19.64
N GLU A 14 -2.98 21.41 18.83
CA GLU A 14 -3.12 21.50 17.37
C GLU A 14 -3.61 20.18 16.76
N THR A 15 -2.92 19.07 17.08
CA THR A 15 -3.30 17.74 16.61
C THR A 15 -4.66 17.30 17.15
N TYR A 16 -4.98 17.61 18.41
CA TYR A 16 -6.30 17.28 18.98
C TYR A 16 -7.42 18.01 18.25
N ASN A 17 -7.29 19.32 18.00
CA ASN A 17 -8.32 20.11 17.32
C ASN A 17 -8.57 19.52 15.93
N TYR A 18 -7.52 19.29 15.14
CA TYR A 18 -7.69 18.73 13.79
C TYR A 18 -8.20 17.29 13.74
N LEU A 19 -7.85 16.44 14.72
CA LEU A 19 -8.43 15.09 14.85
C LEU A 19 -9.92 15.15 15.23
N SER A 20 -10.28 15.99 16.20
CA SER A 20 -11.66 16.11 16.71
C SER A 20 -12.61 16.79 15.72
N GLU A 21 -12.09 17.72 14.91
CA GLU A 21 -12.80 18.33 13.79
C GLU A 21 -12.80 17.45 12.53
N ARG A 22 -12.14 16.28 12.58
CA ARG A 22 -12.12 15.25 11.52
C ARG A 22 -11.36 15.63 10.25
N TYR A 23 -10.44 16.59 10.28
CA TYR A 23 -9.61 16.95 9.12
C TYR A 23 -8.71 15.81 8.63
N PHE A 24 -8.24 14.99 9.57
CA PHE A 24 -7.49 13.78 9.27
C PHE A 24 -7.67 12.78 10.41
N THR A 25 -7.15 11.57 10.22
CA THR A 25 -7.02 10.59 11.30
C THR A 25 -5.74 9.77 11.13
N HIS A 26 -5.19 9.32 12.26
CA HIS A 26 -4.09 8.36 12.25
C HIS A 26 -4.61 6.95 12.00
N ALA A 27 -3.74 6.04 11.54
CA ALA A 27 -4.12 4.66 11.32
C ALA A 27 -4.53 3.95 12.63
N SER A 28 -5.32 2.87 12.50
CA SER A 28 -5.89 2.15 13.64
C SER A 28 -4.87 1.74 14.72
N PRO A 29 -3.66 1.23 14.40
CA PRO A 29 -2.66 0.90 15.43
C PRO A 29 -2.25 2.12 16.27
N THR A 30 -2.11 3.29 15.65
CA THR A 30 -1.84 4.54 16.39
C THR A 30 -3.02 4.91 17.29
N LEU A 31 -4.26 4.80 16.80
CA LEU A 31 -5.46 5.07 17.59
C LEU A 31 -5.62 4.12 18.79
N PHE A 32 -5.26 2.85 18.61
CA PHE A 32 -5.36 1.83 19.67
C PHE A 32 -4.27 1.96 20.73
N ASN A 33 -3.05 2.29 20.33
CA ASN A 33 -1.87 2.07 21.16
C ASN A 33 -1.14 3.36 21.59
N ALA A 34 -1.47 4.53 21.06
CA ALA A 34 -0.86 5.78 21.52
C ALA A 34 -1.10 5.99 23.02
N ALA A 35 -0.04 6.37 23.76
CA ALA A 35 -0.03 6.52 25.22
C ALA A 35 -0.32 5.23 26.03
N THR A 36 -0.15 4.05 25.43
CA THR A 36 -0.18 2.76 26.14
C THR A 36 1.23 2.29 26.56
N PRO A 37 1.37 1.29 27.45
CA PRO A 37 2.68 0.85 27.95
C PRO A 37 3.67 0.33 26.88
N LYS A 38 3.17 -0.19 25.76
CA LYS A 38 3.96 -0.64 24.62
C LYS A 38 3.35 -0.09 23.33
N PRO A 39 3.61 1.18 23.00
CA PRO A 39 2.92 1.89 21.93
C PRO A 39 3.46 1.45 20.56
N GLN A 40 2.95 0.34 20.03
CA GLN A 40 3.18 -0.03 18.63
C GLN A 40 2.17 0.75 17.78
N LEU A 41 2.64 1.74 17.04
CA LEU A 41 1.84 2.74 16.32
C LEU A 41 1.85 2.52 14.80
N SER A 42 2.88 1.84 14.28
CA SER A 42 3.07 1.57 12.85
C SER A 42 2.11 0.48 12.35
N SER A 43 1.71 0.53 11.07
CA SER A 43 0.64 -0.36 10.57
C SER A 43 1.13 -1.56 9.77
N CYS A 44 2.19 -1.39 9.00
CA CYS A 44 2.65 -2.40 8.07
C CYS A 44 4.15 -2.61 8.16
N PHE A 45 4.57 -3.84 7.86
CA PHE A 45 5.97 -4.25 7.85
C PHE A 45 6.28 -4.99 6.54
N LEU A 46 7.46 -4.76 5.99
CA LEU A 46 7.95 -5.43 4.78
C LEU A 46 9.22 -6.19 5.13
N LEU A 47 9.26 -7.48 4.79
CA LEU A 47 10.38 -8.35 5.06
C LEU A 47 10.87 -8.98 3.76
N MET A 48 12.17 -9.21 3.70
CA MET A 48 12.73 -10.20 2.79
C MET A 48 13.10 -11.46 3.56
N MET A 49 12.96 -12.60 2.90
CA MET A 49 13.52 -13.84 3.39
C MET A 49 15.04 -13.69 3.57
N PRO A 50 15.60 -13.82 4.80
CA PRO A 50 17.00 -13.49 5.06
C PRO A 50 18.01 -14.34 4.28
N ASP A 51 17.71 -15.63 4.10
CA ASP A 51 18.59 -16.60 3.45
C ASP A 51 17.81 -17.83 2.95
N ASP A 52 18.36 -18.53 1.95
CA ASP A 52 17.85 -19.79 1.39
C ASP A 52 18.31 -21.00 2.22
N SER A 53 17.97 -20.96 3.51
CA SER A 53 18.31 -21.97 4.50
C SER A 53 17.19 -22.15 5.53
N LEU A 54 17.19 -23.28 6.25
CA LEU A 54 16.21 -23.50 7.31
C LEU A 54 16.32 -22.42 8.41
N GLU A 55 17.54 -21.98 8.73
CA GLU A 55 17.77 -20.91 9.69
C GLU A 55 17.18 -19.57 9.21
N GLY A 56 17.42 -19.20 7.96
CA GLY A 56 16.84 -18.01 7.34
C GLY A 56 15.31 -18.04 7.34
N ILE A 57 14.73 -19.18 6.94
CA ILE A 57 13.27 -19.41 6.93
C ILE A 57 12.68 -19.28 8.33
N MET A 58 13.28 -19.94 9.33
CA MET A 58 12.79 -19.89 10.70
C MET A 58 12.97 -18.51 11.34
N LYS A 59 14.05 -17.78 11.00
CA LYS A 59 14.23 -16.39 11.42
C LYS A 59 13.12 -15.49 10.86
N CYS A 60 12.83 -15.59 9.55
CA CYS A 60 11.75 -14.83 8.92
C CYS A 60 10.39 -15.13 9.54
N LEU A 61 10.10 -16.41 9.77
CA LEU A 61 8.85 -16.86 10.39
C LEU A 61 8.69 -16.31 11.82
N ASN A 62 9.78 -16.32 12.59
CA ASN A 62 9.81 -15.78 13.95
C ASN A 62 9.56 -14.26 13.95
N GLN A 63 10.21 -13.51 13.06
CA GLN A 63 9.97 -12.09 12.86
C GLN A 63 8.49 -11.82 12.51
N CYS A 64 7.91 -12.61 11.61
CA CYS A 64 6.48 -12.50 11.25
C CYS A 64 5.56 -12.76 12.45
N ALA A 65 5.88 -13.75 13.29
CA ALA A 65 5.10 -14.05 14.49
C ALA A 65 5.12 -12.88 15.50
N PHE A 66 6.29 -12.28 15.75
CA PHE A 66 6.40 -11.13 16.66
C PHE A 66 5.69 -9.89 16.12
N ILE A 67 5.78 -9.63 14.82
CA ILE A 67 5.05 -8.52 14.19
C ILE A 67 3.54 -8.75 14.24
N SER A 68 3.08 -9.95 13.89
CA SER A 68 1.65 -10.31 13.92
C SER A 68 1.09 -10.21 15.34
N LYS A 69 1.84 -10.65 16.36
CA LYS A 69 1.44 -10.49 17.76
C LYS A 69 1.14 -9.03 18.13
N SER A 70 1.84 -8.08 17.51
CA SER A 70 1.67 -6.65 17.70
C SER A 70 0.73 -5.99 16.68
N ALA A 71 -0.13 -6.77 16.02
CA ALA A 71 -1.17 -6.31 15.10
C ALA A 71 -0.66 -5.62 13.81
N GLY A 72 0.58 -5.90 13.39
CA GLY A 72 1.15 -5.41 12.13
C GLY A 72 0.76 -6.27 10.94
N GLY A 73 0.33 -5.65 9.83
CA GLY A 73 0.18 -6.32 8.53
C GLY A 73 1.54 -6.55 7.87
N ILE A 74 1.70 -7.66 7.16
CA ILE A 74 3.03 -8.09 6.67
C ILE A 74 3.05 -8.30 5.15
N GLY A 75 4.07 -7.75 4.48
CA GLY A 75 4.51 -8.20 3.16
C GLY A 75 5.83 -8.97 3.26
N VAL A 76 5.93 -10.14 2.65
CA VAL A 76 7.17 -10.95 2.63
C VAL A 76 7.51 -11.33 1.20
N ASN A 77 8.71 -10.99 0.71
CA ASN A 77 9.21 -11.60 -0.52
C ASN A 77 9.94 -12.92 -0.25
N VAL A 78 9.72 -13.89 -1.14
CA VAL A 78 10.29 -15.25 -1.06
C VAL A 78 11.04 -15.65 -2.33
N HIS A 79 11.45 -14.66 -3.14
CA HIS A 79 12.09 -14.84 -4.45
C HIS A 79 13.37 -15.67 -4.42
N ASN A 80 14.10 -15.62 -3.31
CA ASN A 80 15.40 -16.23 -3.12
C ASN A 80 15.34 -17.69 -2.62
N ILE A 81 14.17 -18.21 -2.26
CA ILE A 81 14.03 -19.61 -1.81
C ILE A 81 14.10 -20.55 -3.01
N ARG A 82 14.93 -21.59 -2.91
CA ARG A 82 15.09 -22.57 -4.00
C ARG A 82 13.79 -23.28 -4.36
N ALA A 83 13.57 -23.49 -5.65
CA ALA A 83 12.40 -24.17 -6.19
C ALA A 83 12.40 -25.68 -5.89
N LYS A 84 11.23 -26.31 -6.04
CA LYS A 84 11.05 -27.75 -5.88
C LYS A 84 11.99 -28.57 -6.77
N GLY A 85 12.54 -29.66 -6.22
CA GLY A 85 13.50 -30.54 -6.90
C GLY A 85 14.94 -30.03 -6.91
N THR A 86 15.22 -28.84 -6.36
CA THR A 86 16.59 -28.32 -6.27
C THR A 86 17.39 -29.10 -5.23
N TYR A 87 18.59 -29.55 -5.59
CA TYR A 87 19.48 -30.31 -4.71
C TYR A 87 19.87 -29.55 -3.43
N ILE A 88 20.00 -30.27 -2.31
CA ILE A 88 20.42 -29.77 -1.01
C ILE A 88 21.68 -30.51 -0.58
N ALA A 89 22.83 -29.85 -0.72
CA ALA A 89 24.14 -30.46 -0.46
C ALA A 89 24.30 -30.99 0.98
N GLY A 90 23.80 -30.26 1.99
CA GLY A 90 23.99 -30.62 3.40
C GLY A 90 23.23 -31.87 3.85
N THR A 91 22.11 -32.21 3.21
CA THR A 91 21.26 -33.37 3.56
C THR A 91 21.22 -34.44 2.48
N ASN A 92 21.92 -34.21 1.35
CA ASN A 92 21.90 -35.07 0.18
C ASN A 92 20.46 -35.38 -0.32
N GLY A 93 19.58 -34.38 -0.25
CA GLY A 93 18.17 -34.48 -0.64
C GLY A 93 17.75 -33.42 -1.64
N GLU A 94 16.46 -33.34 -1.93
CA GLU A 94 15.87 -32.33 -2.81
C GLU A 94 14.92 -31.40 -2.04
N SER A 95 14.85 -30.14 -2.47
CA SER A 95 13.90 -29.16 -1.93
C SER A 95 12.46 -29.54 -2.28
N ASN A 96 11.56 -29.35 -1.32
CA ASN A 96 10.13 -29.47 -1.58
C ASN A 96 9.50 -28.18 -2.14
N GLY A 97 10.30 -27.12 -2.34
CA GLY A 97 9.89 -25.85 -2.94
C GLY A 97 9.09 -24.95 -2.00
N LEU A 98 8.43 -23.94 -2.58
CA LEU A 98 7.72 -22.89 -1.84
C LEU A 98 6.47 -23.39 -1.11
N VAL A 99 5.72 -24.33 -1.70
CA VAL A 99 4.39 -24.71 -1.18
C VAL A 99 4.43 -25.20 0.27
N PRO A 100 5.29 -26.16 0.67
CA PRO A 100 5.34 -26.61 2.06
C PRO A 100 5.83 -25.53 3.02
N MET A 101 6.78 -24.70 2.60
CA MET A 101 7.24 -23.56 3.40
C MET A 101 6.08 -22.60 3.68
N LEU A 102 5.34 -22.20 2.65
CA LEU A 102 4.23 -21.26 2.78
C LEU A 102 3.07 -21.83 3.61
N ARG A 103 2.90 -23.15 3.69
CA ARG A 103 1.96 -23.76 4.64
C ARG A 103 2.34 -23.55 6.10
N VAL A 104 3.64 -23.51 6.41
CA VAL A 104 4.10 -23.17 7.77
C VAL A 104 3.76 -21.71 8.09
N PHE A 105 4.01 -20.79 7.15
CA PHE A 105 3.61 -19.39 7.30
C PHE A 105 2.10 -19.23 7.47
N ASN A 106 1.29 -19.98 6.70
CA ASN A 106 -0.16 -20.00 6.82
C ASN A 106 -0.62 -20.38 8.23
N ASN A 107 -0.04 -21.45 8.78
CA ASN A 107 -0.41 -21.92 10.12
C ASN A 107 0.01 -20.93 11.21
N VAL A 108 1.14 -20.25 11.05
CA VAL A 108 1.54 -19.17 11.96
C VAL A 108 0.61 -17.96 11.87
N ALA A 109 0.19 -17.57 10.66
CA ALA A 109 -0.78 -16.47 10.47
C ALA A 109 -2.11 -16.76 11.19
N ARG A 110 -2.57 -18.02 11.18
CA ARG A 110 -3.76 -18.46 11.92
C ARG A 110 -3.54 -18.52 13.42
N TYR A 111 -2.38 -18.99 13.86
CA TYR A 111 -2.08 -19.18 15.28
C TYR A 111 -1.89 -17.85 16.01
N VAL A 112 -1.23 -16.87 15.37
CA VAL A 112 -0.94 -15.56 15.94
C VAL A 112 -1.98 -14.54 15.47
N ASP A 113 -3.19 -14.67 16.00
CA ASP A 113 -4.39 -13.89 15.66
C ASP A 113 -4.51 -12.52 16.36
N GLN A 114 -3.36 -11.88 16.60
CA GLN A 114 -3.26 -10.54 17.20
C GLN A 114 -3.88 -10.43 18.62
N GLY A 115 -3.85 -11.51 19.39
CA GLY A 115 -4.15 -11.50 20.82
C GLY A 115 -5.61 -11.79 21.17
N GLY A 116 -6.16 -12.88 20.64
CA GLY A 116 -7.52 -13.34 20.95
C GLY A 116 -8.55 -12.93 19.89
N ASN A 117 -8.17 -13.06 18.63
CA ASN A 117 -9.01 -12.85 17.45
C ASN A 117 -9.53 -11.40 17.28
N LYS A 118 -8.81 -10.40 17.80
CA LYS A 118 -9.10 -8.99 17.52
C LYS A 118 -8.99 -8.68 16.03
N ARG A 119 -8.06 -9.35 15.33
CA ARG A 119 -7.89 -9.30 13.88
C ARG A 119 -7.01 -10.49 13.43
N PRO A 120 -7.38 -11.27 12.40
CA PRO A 120 -6.53 -12.37 11.93
C PRO A 120 -5.15 -11.89 11.46
N GLY A 121 -4.11 -12.69 11.68
CA GLY A 121 -2.79 -12.43 11.09
C GLY A 121 -2.88 -12.44 9.56
N ALA A 122 -2.28 -11.45 8.90
CA ALA A 122 -2.42 -11.25 7.46
C ALA A 122 -1.06 -10.99 6.81
N PHE A 123 -0.57 -11.97 6.04
CA PHE A 123 0.70 -11.89 5.33
C PHE A 123 0.45 -11.94 3.82
N ALA A 124 0.97 -10.95 3.08
CA ALA A 124 1.06 -10.99 1.63
C ALA A 124 2.43 -11.53 1.21
N ILE A 125 2.42 -12.61 0.45
CA ILE A 125 3.62 -13.24 -0.09
C ILE A 125 3.85 -12.71 -1.49
N TYR A 126 5.04 -12.15 -1.72
CA TYR A 126 5.49 -11.60 -2.99
C TYR A 126 6.40 -12.60 -3.71
N LEU A 127 6.11 -12.85 -4.99
CA LEU A 127 6.92 -13.72 -5.85
C LEU A 127 7.11 -13.09 -7.23
N GLU A 128 8.34 -13.14 -7.77
CA GLU A 128 8.60 -12.78 -9.16
C GLU A 128 8.16 -13.90 -10.13
N PRO A 129 7.56 -13.58 -11.29
CA PRO A 129 6.93 -14.58 -12.18
C PRO A 129 7.92 -15.50 -12.91
N TRP A 130 9.24 -15.27 -12.81
CA TRP A 130 10.25 -16.20 -13.32
C TRP A 130 10.48 -17.39 -12.39
N HIS A 131 10.01 -17.35 -11.14
CA HIS A 131 10.30 -18.40 -10.18
C HIS A 131 9.69 -19.75 -10.60
N ALA A 132 10.45 -20.85 -10.50
CA ALA A 132 9.99 -22.13 -11.03
C ALA A 132 8.73 -22.73 -10.37
N ASP A 133 8.46 -22.38 -9.12
CA ASP A 133 7.23 -22.77 -8.40
C ASP A 133 6.01 -21.85 -8.68
N ILE A 134 6.09 -20.92 -9.65
CA ILE A 134 5.06 -19.88 -9.86
C ILE A 134 3.65 -20.44 -10.12
N PHE A 135 3.52 -21.53 -10.88
CA PHE A 135 2.20 -22.12 -11.15
C PHE A 135 1.56 -22.70 -9.89
N ASP A 136 2.35 -23.34 -9.03
CA ASP A 136 1.86 -23.86 -7.76
C ASP A 136 1.51 -22.72 -6.79
N PHE A 137 2.33 -21.66 -6.77
CA PHE A 137 2.07 -20.43 -6.01
C PHE A 137 0.70 -19.82 -6.36
N LEU A 138 0.38 -19.70 -7.65
CA LEU A 138 -0.92 -19.18 -8.12
C LEU A 138 -2.12 -20.03 -7.71
N ASN A 139 -1.91 -21.29 -7.31
CA ASN A 139 -2.97 -22.21 -6.88
C ASN A 139 -3.19 -22.23 -5.36
N LEU A 140 -2.32 -21.60 -4.56
CA LEU A 140 -2.33 -21.74 -3.10
C LEU A 140 -3.60 -21.20 -2.42
N LYS A 141 -4.24 -20.17 -2.99
CA LYS A 141 -5.48 -19.58 -2.46
C LYS A 141 -6.77 -20.19 -3.00
N LYS A 142 -6.68 -21.04 -4.04
CA LYS A 142 -7.87 -21.61 -4.68
C LYS A 142 -8.69 -22.44 -3.70
N ASN A 143 -10.01 -22.31 -3.77
CA ASN A 143 -10.91 -23.09 -2.92
C ASN A 143 -10.87 -24.59 -3.25
N THR A 144 -10.74 -24.93 -4.53
CA THR A 144 -10.68 -26.30 -5.03
C THR A 144 -9.27 -26.90 -4.95
N GLY A 145 -9.18 -28.22 -4.92
CA GLY A 145 -7.93 -28.99 -4.90
C GLY A 145 -7.53 -29.53 -3.52
N LYS A 146 -6.40 -30.24 -3.46
CA LYS A 146 -5.91 -30.94 -2.27
C LYS A 146 -5.44 -29.96 -1.18
N GLU A 147 -5.79 -30.21 0.08
CA GLU A 147 -5.48 -29.32 1.19
C GLU A 147 -3.97 -29.21 1.46
N GLU A 148 -3.21 -30.27 1.15
CA GLU A 148 -1.77 -30.31 1.40
C GLU A 148 -0.96 -29.35 0.53
N VAL A 149 -1.60 -28.76 -0.49
CA VAL A 149 -1.02 -27.80 -1.44
C VAL A 149 -1.79 -26.47 -1.44
N ARG A 150 -2.37 -26.11 -0.28
CA ARG A 150 -3.13 -24.86 -0.08
C ARG A 150 -2.65 -24.11 1.14
N ALA A 151 -2.76 -22.79 1.07
CA ALA A 151 -2.44 -21.84 2.14
C ALA A 151 -3.36 -20.61 2.00
N ARG A 152 -4.64 -20.79 2.30
CA ARG A 152 -5.70 -19.82 1.97
C ARG A 152 -5.76 -18.61 2.89
N ASP A 153 -5.15 -18.71 4.08
CA ASP A 153 -5.10 -17.61 5.06
C ASP A 153 -4.03 -16.57 4.71
N LEU A 154 -3.16 -16.88 3.74
CA LEU A 154 -2.20 -15.93 3.17
C LEU A 154 -2.82 -15.13 2.01
N PHE A 155 -2.19 -14.00 1.71
CA PHE A 155 -2.41 -13.21 0.51
C PHE A 155 -1.23 -13.41 -0.44
N TYR A 156 -1.47 -13.24 -1.73
CA TYR A 156 -0.49 -13.51 -2.78
C TYR A 156 -0.36 -12.30 -3.68
N ALA A 157 0.88 -11.99 -4.06
CA ALA A 157 1.23 -10.84 -4.88
C ALA A 157 2.33 -11.21 -5.86
N LEU A 158 2.24 -10.66 -7.07
CA LEU A 158 3.29 -10.77 -8.08
C LEU A 158 4.14 -9.51 -8.09
N TRP A 159 5.46 -9.70 -8.15
CA TRP A 159 6.46 -8.65 -8.33
C TRP A 159 7.00 -8.74 -9.76
N ILE A 160 6.37 -8.03 -10.67
CA ILE A 160 6.42 -8.31 -12.11
C ILE A 160 7.48 -7.43 -12.79
N PRO A 161 8.51 -8.01 -13.45
CA PRO A 161 9.42 -7.25 -14.30
C PRO A 161 8.76 -6.86 -15.63
N ASP A 162 9.15 -5.73 -16.20
CA ASP A 162 8.67 -5.20 -17.48
C ASP A 162 8.88 -6.25 -18.60
N LEU A 163 9.98 -7.01 -18.55
CA LEU A 163 10.27 -8.08 -19.51
C LEU A 163 9.18 -9.14 -19.60
N PHE A 164 8.59 -9.55 -18.47
CA PHE A 164 7.50 -10.52 -18.49
C PHE A 164 6.32 -10.00 -19.31
N MET A 165 5.94 -8.74 -19.08
CA MET A 165 4.84 -8.10 -19.82
C MET A 165 5.15 -7.97 -21.31
N ARG A 166 6.38 -7.59 -21.69
CA ARG A 166 6.82 -7.55 -23.09
C ARG A 166 6.79 -8.93 -23.75
N ARG A 167 7.16 -9.99 -23.03
CA ARG A 167 7.10 -11.39 -23.52
C ARG A 167 5.64 -11.87 -23.65
N VAL A 168 4.73 -11.47 -22.77
CA VAL A 168 3.29 -11.76 -22.91
C VAL A 168 2.70 -11.09 -24.16
N GLU A 169 3.00 -9.81 -24.36
CA GLU A 169 2.52 -9.02 -25.51
C GLU A 169 3.01 -9.59 -26.84
N SER A 170 4.31 -9.90 -26.93
CA SER A 170 4.92 -10.48 -28.14
C SER A 170 4.68 -11.97 -28.35
N ASN A 171 3.93 -12.63 -27.44
CA ASN A 171 3.77 -14.08 -27.39
C ASN A 171 5.12 -14.84 -27.39
N GLY A 172 6.10 -14.29 -26.68
CA GLY A 172 7.41 -14.88 -26.51
C GLY A 172 7.43 -16.03 -25.49
N ASN A 173 8.58 -16.68 -25.41
CA ASN A 173 8.85 -17.67 -24.37
C ASN A 173 9.23 -17.01 -23.04
N TRP A 174 8.90 -17.70 -21.97
CA TRP A 174 9.22 -17.35 -20.59
C TRP A 174 9.88 -18.54 -19.88
N SER A 175 11.09 -18.33 -19.38
CA SER A 175 11.88 -19.32 -18.68
C SER A 175 11.65 -19.25 -17.16
N LEU A 176 11.32 -20.40 -16.60
CA LEU A 176 11.12 -20.62 -15.18
C LEU A 176 12.42 -21.08 -14.54
N MET A 177 12.92 -20.32 -13.57
CA MET A 177 14.25 -20.46 -12.99
C MET A 177 14.20 -20.70 -11.49
N CYS A 178 15.20 -21.44 -10.98
CA CYS A 178 15.45 -21.56 -9.56
C CYS A 178 16.49 -20.51 -9.12
N PRO A 179 16.25 -19.71 -8.06
CA PRO A 179 17.20 -18.68 -7.61
C PRO A 179 18.57 -19.25 -7.21
N HIS A 180 18.63 -20.52 -6.80
CA HIS A 180 19.89 -21.20 -6.50
C HIS A 180 20.77 -21.39 -7.75
N GLN A 181 20.16 -21.64 -8.92
CA GLN A 181 20.87 -21.80 -10.19
C GLN A 181 21.07 -20.46 -10.92
N CYS A 182 20.15 -19.52 -10.71
CA CYS A 182 20.10 -18.20 -11.34
C CYS A 182 20.08 -17.08 -10.27
N PRO A 183 21.17 -16.92 -9.49
CA PRO A 183 21.22 -15.95 -8.40
C PRO A 183 21.20 -14.50 -8.92
N GLY A 184 20.74 -13.56 -8.08
CA GLY A 184 20.81 -12.12 -8.37
C GLY A 184 19.65 -11.54 -9.20
N LEU A 185 18.75 -12.37 -9.74
CA LEU A 185 17.56 -11.88 -10.47
C LEU A 185 16.68 -10.97 -9.61
N SER A 186 16.51 -11.27 -8.32
CA SER A 186 15.76 -10.43 -7.38
C SER A 186 16.55 -9.21 -6.88
N ASP A 187 17.85 -9.12 -7.19
CA ASP A 187 18.75 -8.06 -6.72
C ASP A 187 19.03 -7.00 -7.78
N CYS A 188 18.46 -7.13 -8.97
CA CYS A 188 18.52 -6.16 -10.07
C CYS A 188 17.12 -5.91 -10.66
N TRP A 189 16.98 -4.84 -11.45
CA TRP A 189 15.72 -4.44 -12.08
C TRP A 189 15.98 -3.76 -13.44
N GLY A 190 14.94 -3.58 -14.24
CA GLY A 190 15.02 -2.93 -15.55
C GLY A 190 16.00 -3.63 -16.50
N GLU A 191 16.82 -2.85 -17.21
CA GLU A 191 17.74 -3.41 -18.21
C GLU A 191 18.79 -4.37 -17.63
N GLU A 192 19.19 -4.18 -16.36
CA GLU A 192 20.13 -5.10 -15.70
C GLU A 192 19.50 -6.46 -15.46
N PHE A 193 18.24 -6.48 -15.03
CA PHE A 193 17.46 -7.69 -14.91
C PHE A 193 17.30 -8.39 -16.26
N ASP A 194 16.95 -7.62 -17.30
CA ASP A 194 16.75 -8.18 -18.65
C ASP A 194 18.00 -8.90 -19.15
N LYS A 195 19.15 -8.23 -19.07
CA LYS A 195 20.44 -8.80 -19.49
C LYS A 195 20.82 -10.04 -18.69
N LEU A 196 20.60 -10.04 -17.38
CA LEU A 196 20.93 -11.17 -16.52
C LEU A 196 20.01 -12.37 -16.79
N TYR A 197 18.70 -12.12 -16.92
CA TYR A 197 17.71 -13.12 -17.22
C TYR A 197 17.96 -13.78 -18.59
N GLU A 198 18.16 -12.99 -19.64
CA GLU A 198 18.42 -13.50 -20.99
C GLU A 198 19.76 -14.22 -21.09
N LYS A 199 20.77 -13.80 -20.32
CA LYS A 199 22.02 -14.55 -20.17
C LYS A 199 21.74 -15.96 -19.62
N TYR A 200 20.97 -16.10 -18.55
CA TYR A 200 20.61 -17.42 -18.02
C TYR A 200 19.78 -18.25 -19.00
N GLU A 201 18.88 -17.64 -19.77
CA GLU A 201 18.19 -18.32 -20.87
C GLU A 201 19.19 -18.88 -21.90
N SER A 202 20.17 -18.07 -22.32
CA SER A 202 21.18 -18.47 -23.32
C SER A 202 22.12 -19.58 -22.84
N GLU A 203 22.38 -19.63 -21.53
CA GLU A 203 23.17 -20.68 -20.88
C GLU A 203 22.36 -21.96 -20.62
N GLY A 204 21.07 -21.99 -20.95
CA GLY A 204 20.18 -23.12 -20.68
C GLY A 204 19.88 -23.31 -19.19
N LYS A 205 20.04 -22.28 -18.36
CA LYS A 205 19.82 -22.33 -16.91
C LYS A 205 18.36 -22.01 -16.58
N PHE A 206 17.48 -22.94 -16.86
CA PHE A 206 16.07 -22.86 -16.46
C PHE A 206 15.52 -24.27 -16.20
N SER A 207 14.55 -24.37 -15.30
CA SER A 207 13.87 -25.63 -14.99
C SER A 207 12.86 -26.00 -16.07
N GLN A 208 12.19 -25.00 -16.64
CA GLN A 208 11.19 -25.18 -17.69
C GLN A 208 11.05 -23.89 -18.51
N GLN A 209 10.76 -24.01 -19.80
CA GLN A 209 10.34 -22.88 -20.62
C GLN A 209 8.86 -23.06 -21.02
N VAL A 210 8.08 -21.98 -20.94
CA VAL A 210 6.65 -21.94 -21.29
C VAL A 210 6.37 -20.75 -22.20
N SER A 211 5.25 -20.75 -22.93
CA SER A 211 4.76 -19.48 -23.51
C SER A 211 4.43 -18.51 -22.37
N ALA A 212 4.85 -17.25 -22.49
CA ALA A 212 4.54 -16.22 -21.51
C ALA A 212 3.02 -16.06 -21.31
N GLN A 213 2.24 -16.20 -22.39
CA GLN A 213 0.77 -16.14 -22.35
C GLN A 213 0.15 -17.31 -21.56
N LYS A 214 0.82 -18.47 -21.51
CA LYS A 214 0.36 -19.60 -20.67
C LYS A 214 0.41 -19.23 -19.19
N LEU A 215 1.50 -18.59 -18.74
CA LEU A 215 1.60 -18.09 -17.37
C LEU A 215 0.60 -16.95 -17.13
N TRP A 216 0.48 -16.01 -18.07
CA TRP A 216 -0.51 -14.94 -18.01
C TRP A 216 -1.95 -15.45 -17.83
N TYR A 217 -2.35 -16.47 -18.59
CA TYR A 217 -3.66 -17.10 -18.45
C TYR A 217 -3.86 -17.71 -17.05
N ALA A 218 -2.84 -18.37 -16.49
CA ALA A 218 -2.92 -18.90 -15.13
C ALA A 218 -3.07 -17.81 -14.06
N ILE A 219 -2.43 -16.65 -14.26
CA ILE A 219 -2.58 -15.47 -13.39
C ILE A 219 -4.04 -14.97 -13.43
N ILE A 220 -4.59 -14.76 -14.62
CA ILE A 220 -5.98 -14.32 -14.80
C ILE A 220 -6.96 -15.30 -14.17
N VAL A 221 -6.78 -16.60 -14.39
CA VAL A 221 -7.66 -17.64 -13.80
C VAL A 221 -7.61 -17.57 -12.26
N SER A 222 -6.44 -17.38 -11.66
CA SER A 222 -6.32 -17.21 -10.21
C SER A 222 -7.05 -15.96 -9.71
N GLN A 223 -6.94 -14.85 -10.44
CA GLN A 223 -7.61 -13.59 -10.11
C GLN A 223 -9.13 -13.69 -10.22
N VAL A 224 -9.65 -14.34 -11.26
CA VAL A 224 -11.09 -14.57 -11.42
C VAL A 224 -11.64 -15.44 -10.30
N GLU A 225 -10.91 -16.47 -9.88
CA GLU A 225 -11.36 -17.39 -8.82
C GLU A 225 -11.24 -16.79 -7.41
N THR A 226 -10.24 -15.93 -7.16
CA THR A 226 -9.84 -15.56 -5.78
C THR A 226 -9.69 -14.07 -5.52
N GLY A 227 -9.74 -13.23 -6.56
CA GLY A 227 -9.38 -11.81 -6.50
C GLY A 227 -7.87 -11.53 -6.37
N THR A 228 -7.03 -12.56 -6.41
CA THR A 228 -5.56 -12.49 -6.22
C THR A 228 -4.85 -13.37 -7.26
N PRO A 229 -3.55 -13.20 -7.55
CA PRO A 229 -2.58 -12.35 -6.87
C PRO A 229 -2.76 -10.84 -7.13
N TYR A 230 -2.26 -10.03 -6.20
CA TYR A 230 -2.03 -8.61 -6.43
C TYR A 230 -1.00 -8.41 -7.54
N MET A 231 -1.09 -7.28 -8.24
CA MET A 231 -0.25 -6.98 -9.41
C MET A 231 0.62 -5.76 -9.11
N LEU A 232 1.93 -5.96 -8.99
CA LEU A 232 2.87 -4.87 -8.79
C LEU A 232 4.00 -4.96 -9.82
N TYR A 233 4.40 -3.81 -10.36
CA TYR A 233 5.39 -3.73 -11.44
C TYR A 233 6.75 -3.34 -10.85
N LYS A 234 7.61 -4.35 -10.66
CA LYS A 234 8.94 -4.25 -10.03
C LYS A 234 9.76 -3.09 -10.56
N ASP A 235 9.84 -2.97 -11.88
CA ASP A 235 10.71 -1.98 -12.52
C ASP A 235 10.15 -0.57 -12.36
N ALA A 236 8.84 -0.40 -12.43
CA ALA A 236 8.20 0.88 -12.13
C ALA A 236 8.40 1.30 -10.67
N CYS A 237 8.27 0.36 -9.73
CA CYS A 237 8.49 0.60 -8.32
C CYS A 237 9.94 1.00 -8.01
N ASN A 238 10.92 0.31 -8.60
CA ASN A 238 12.34 0.60 -8.37
C ASN A 238 12.78 1.91 -9.06
N ARG A 239 12.43 2.09 -10.33
CA ARG A 239 12.81 3.27 -11.13
C ARG A 239 12.31 4.59 -10.54
N LYS A 240 11.20 4.54 -9.82
CA LYS A 240 10.46 5.72 -9.34
C LYS A 240 10.36 5.77 -7.81
N SER A 241 11.34 5.17 -7.13
CA SER A 241 11.49 5.26 -5.69
C SER A 241 12.62 6.21 -5.32
N ASN A 242 12.37 7.08 -4.33
CA ASN A 242 13.43 7.87 -3.72
C ASN A 242 14.42 7.00 -2.90
N GLN A 243 14.07 5.76 -2.60
CA GLN A 243 14.93 4.78 -1.93
C GLN A 243 15.76 3.94 -2.91
N GLN A 244 15.75 4.22 -4.22
CA GLN A 244 16.55 3.44 -5.19
C GLN A 244 18.06 3.50 -4.93
N ASN A 245 18.55 4.43 -4.11
CA ASN A 245 19.94 4.50 -3.68
C ASN A 245 20.33 3.42 -2.66
N LEU A 246 19.36 2.72 -2.05
CA LEU A 246 19.60 1.67 -1.06
C LEU A 246 19.86 0.30 -1.69
N GLY A 247 19.34 0.08 -2.90
CA GLY A 247 19.37 -1.19 -3.61
C GLY A 247 18.01 -1.53 -4.22
N THR A 248 17.90 -2.74 -4.77
CA THR A 248 16.65 -3.23 -5.39
C THR A 248 15.58 -3.50 -4.33
N ILE A 249 14.45 -2.84 -4.46
CA ILE A 249 13.22 -3.07 -3.69
C ILE A 249 12.56 -4.36 -4.20
N LYS A 250 12.23 -5.27 -3.28
CA LYS A 250 11.83 -6.65 -3.58
C LYS A 250 10.36 -6.95 -3.36
N SER A 251 9.61 -6.07 -2.70
CA SER A 251 8.18 -6.28 -2.43
C SER A 251 7.49 -4.97 -2.09
N SER A 252 6.17 -5.06 -1.97
CA SER A 252 5.37 -4.09 -1.23
C SER A 252 4.88 -4.71 0.10
N ASN A 253 3.95 -4.04 0.77
CA ASN A 253 3.34 -4.47 2.03
C ASN A 253 2.07 -5.32 1.80
N LEU A 254 1.30 -5.57 2.86
CA LEU A 254 0.03 -6.28 2.80
C LEU A 254 -0.99 -5.65 1.82
N CYS A 255 -1.01 -4.32 1.73
CA CYS A 255 -2.06 -3.57 1.03
C CYS A 255 -1.56 -2.89 -0.27
N THR A 256 -0.33 -3.19 -0.70
CA THR A 256 0.26 -2.80 -2.00
C THR A 256 0.64 -1.32 -2.19
N GLU A 257 0.44 -0.47 -1.18
CA GLU A 257 0.71 0.97 -1.26
C GLU A 257 2.14 1.37 -0.86
N ILE A 258 2.84 0.52 -0.10
CA ILE A 258 4.17 0.85 0.43
C ILE A 258 5.26 0.18 -0.39
N ILE A 259 6.18 0.99 -0.92
CA ILE A 259 7.31 0.55 -1.72
C ILE A 259 8.59 0.97 -1.01
N GLU A 260 9.03 0.15 -0.06
CA GLU A 260 10.20 0.41 0.79
C GLU A 260 11.24 -0.70 0.66
N TYR A 261 12.51 -0.31 0.79
CA TYR A 261 13.64 -1.22 0.77
C TYR A 261 13.66 -2.16 1.98
N THR A 262 14.13 -3.39 1.77
CA THR A 262 14.29 -4.43 2.79
C THR A 262 15.59 -5.18 2.58
N SER A 263 16.26 -5.55 3.66
CA SER A 263 17.47 -6.39 3.68
C SER A 263 17.40 -7.41 4.83
N PRO A 264 18.35 -8.36 4.96
CA PRO A 264 18.36 -9.30 6.09
C PRO A 264 18.43 -8.65 7.48
N ASP A 265 18.87 -7.39 7.56
CA ASP A 265 19.01 -6.55 8.76
C ASP A 265 18.07 -5.33 8.81
N GLU A 266 17.25 -5.13 7.78
CA GLU A 266 16.27 -4.04 7.68
C GLU A 266 14.89 -4.59 7.31
N VAL A 267 13.95 -4.49 8.25
CA VAL A 267 12.52 -4.74 8.01
C VAL A 267 11.84 -3.39 7.87
N ALA A 268 11.29 -3.09 6.70
CA ALA A 268 10.69 -1.78 6.45
C ALA A 268 9.40 -1.61 7.28
N VAL A 269 9.08 -0.36 7.63
CA VAL A 269 8.00 -0.03 8.58
C VAL A 269 7.23 1.17 8.09
N CYS A 270 5.92 1.01 8.00
CA CYS A 270 5.07 2.08 7.54
C CYS A 270 4.27 2.78 8.66
N ASN A 271 4.40 4.11 8.73
CA ASN A 271 3.70 4.99 9.66
C ASN A 271 2.61 5.75 8.89
N LEU A 272 1.35 5.49 9.22
CA LEU A 272 0.21 5.82 8.35
C LEU A 272 -0.76 6.80 8.98
N ALA A 273 -1.23 7.76 8.18
CA ALA A 273 -2.38 8.60 8.47
C ALA A 273 -3.13 8.95 7.17
N SER A 274 -4.42 9.27 7.28
CA SER A 274 -5.25 9.62 6.12
C SER A 274 -5.97 10.95 6.34
N ILE A 275 -5.91 11.83 5.33
CA ILE A 275 -6.56 13.14 5.32
C ILE A 275 -7.97 13.01 4.72
N ALA A 276 -8.96 13.64 5.35
CA ALA A 276 -10.36 13.60 4.94
C ALA A 276 -10.64 14.68 3.88
N LEU A 277 -10.60 14.32 2.60
CA LEU A 277 -10.62 15.29 1.49
C LEU A 277 -11.93 16.09 1.40
N ASN A 278 -13.04 15.51 1.84
CA ASN A 278 -14.34 16.18 1.90
C ASN A 278 -14.34 17.42 2.82
N MET A 279 -13.43 17.49 3.81
CA MET A 279 -13.37 18.59 4.77
C MET A 279 -12.82 19.90 4.18
N PHE A 280 -12.24 19.86 2.99
CA PHE A 280 -11.65 21.03 2.33
C PHE A 280 -12.56 21.63 1.25
N VAL A 281 -13.75 21.07 1.06
CA VAL A 281 -14.79 21.69 0.23
C VAL A 281 -15.40 22.86 1.00
N SER A 282 -15.50 24.03 0.36
CA SER A 282 -16.08 25.23 0.98
C SER A 282 -17.53 25.01 1.41
N PRO A 283 -18.04 25.72 2.43
CA PRO A 283 -19.43 25.58 2.88
C PRO A 283 -20.48 25.83 1.79
N ASP A 284 -20.17 26.70 0.82
CA ASP A 284 -21.03 26.98 -0.34
C ASP A 284 -20.88 25.95 -1.47
N ARG A 285 -20.00 24.96 -1.31
CA ARG A 285 -19.73 23.85 -2.23
C ARG A 285 -19.22 24.28 -3.61
N LYS A 286 -18.57 25.44 -3.69
CA LYS A 286 -18.07 26.00 -4.97
C LYS A 286 -16.57 25.92 -5.14
N THR A 287 -15.81 25.84 -4.06
CA THR A 287 -14.35 25.88 -4.10
C THR A 287 -13.74 24.81 -3.21
N TYR A 288 -12.45 24.57 -3.43
CA TYR A 288 -11.65 23.62 -2.66
C TYR A 288 -10.45 24.34 -2.04
N ASP A 289 -10.28 24.23 -0.72
CA ASP A 289 -9.27 24.96 0.03
C ASP A 289 -7.91 24.22 0.04
N PHE A 290 -7.13 24.44 -1.02
CA PHE A 290 -5.80 23.87 -1.16
C PHE A 290 -4.80 24.38 -0.11
N GLN A 291 -4.97 25.62 0.37
CA GLN A 291 -4.06 26.17 1.37
C GLN A 291 -4.24 25.46 2.71
N LYS A 292 -5.49 25.28 3.15
CA LYS A 292 -5.81 24.50 4.34
C LYS A 292 -5.37 23.03 4.19
N LEU A 293 -5.55 22.43 3.01
CA LEU A 293 -5.04 21.08 2.72
C LEU A 293 -3.53 20.99 2.91
N LYS A 294 -2.77 21.96 2.37
CA LYS A 294 -1.31 22.02 2.57
C LYS A 294 -0.97 22.10 4.06
N ASP A 295 -1.61 22.99 4.80
CA ASP A 295 -1.32 23.23 6.21
C ASP A 295 -1.60 21.99 7.08
N ILE A 296 -2.75 21.32 6.86
CA ILE A 296 -3.05 20.05 7.53
C ILE A 296 -2.03 18.97 7.17
N THR A 297 -1.63 18.89 5.90
CA THR A 297 -0.63 17.91 5.47
C THR A 297 0.70 18.11 6.20
N LYS A 298 1.13 19.36 6.41
CA LYS A 298 2.34 19.67 7.19
C LYS A 298 2.24 19.17 8.63
N VAL A 299 1.08 19.32 9.26
CA VAL A 299 0.83 18.79 10.63
C VAL A 299 0.92 17.27 10.62
N VAL A 300 0.26 16.60 9.67
CA VAL A 300 0.30 15.13 9.55
C VAL A 300 1.74 14.63 9.34
N THR A 301 2.54 15.28 8.48
CA THR A 301 3.96 14.95 8.28
C THR A 301 4.75 15.04 9.58
N LYS A 302 4.58 16.11 10.36
CA LYS A 302 5.26 16.28 11.66
C LYS A 302 4.83 15.23 12.67
N ASN A 303 3.53 14.88 12.70
CA ASN A 303 2.99 13.85 13.57
C ASN A 303 3.58 12.48 13.25
N LEU A 304 3.60 12.10 11.98
CA LEU A 304 4.16 10.82 11.54
C LEU A 304 5.68 10.76 11.77
N ASN A 305 6.40 11.86 11.60
CA ASN A 305 7.82 11.91 11.94
C ASN A 305 8.07 11.69 13.43
N LYS A 306 7.26 12.29 14.32
CA LYS A 306 7.33 12.03 15.78
C LYS A 306 6.99 10.57 16.12
N ILE A 307 6.01 9.98 15.42
CA ILE A 307 5.63 8.57 15.60
C ILE A 307 6.83 7.63 15.41
N ILE A 308 7.72 7.90 14.44
CA ILE A 308 8.93 7.09 14.23
C ILE A 308 9.77 6.96 15.52
N ASP A 309 9.91 8.05 16.26
CA ASP A 309 10.77 8.09 17.44
C ASP A 309 10.09 7.51 18.69
N VAL A 310 8.76 7.69 18.83
CA VAL A 310 8.01 7.19 20.00
C VAL A 310 7.55 5.73 19.86
N ASN A 311 7.58 5.17 18.65
CA ASN A 311 7.06 3.84 18.36
C ASN A 311 7.85 2.73 19.11
N TYR A 312 7.12 1.77 19.65
CA TYR A 312 7.68 0.49 20.10
C TYR A 312 7.79 -0.47 18.92
N TYR A 313 9.02 -0.82 18.54
CA TYR A 313 9.30 -1.76 17.46
C TYR A 313 9.32 -3.21 17.98
N PRO A 314 8.52 -4.12 17.39
CA PRO A 314 8.48 -5.53 17.82
C PRO A 314 9.80 -6.28 17.63
N ILE A 315 10.61 -5.85 16.65
CA ILE A 315 11.91 -6.46 16.29
C ILE A 315 12.96 -5.36 16.02
N PRO A 316 14.26 -5.64 16.27
CA PRO A 316 15.31 -4.64 16.10
C PRO A 316 15.54 -4.21 14.64
N GLU A 317 15.38 -5.12 13.67
CA GLU A 317 15.54 -4.81 12.24
C GLU A 317 14.52 -3.75 11.77
N ALA A 318 13.33 -3.75 12.37
CA ALA A 318 12.30 -2.75 12.10
C ALA A 318 12.68 -1.36 12.61
N LYS A 319 13.26 -1.30 13.81
CA LYS A 319 13.80 -0.06 14.37
C LYS A 319 14.98 0.46 13.53
N ASN A 320 15.87 -0.44 13.12
CA ASN A 320 17.02 -0.11 12.28
C ASN A 320 16.58 0.60 10.99
N SER A 321 15.68 -0.04 10.22
CA SER A 321 15.15 0.51 8.97
C SER A 321 14.48 1.87 9.18
N ASN A 322 13.51 1.96 10.11
CA ASN A 322 12.73 3.19 10.26
C ASN A 322 13.57 4.37 10.76
N MET A 323 14.59 4.13 11.61
CA MET A 323 15.49 5.20 12.07
C MET A 323 16.44 5.68 10.97
N ARG A 324 16.86 4.81 10.04
CA ARG A 324 17.79 5.12 8.94
C ARG A 324 17.14 5.88 7.79
N HIS A 325 15.90 5.53 7.44
CA HIS A 325 15.22 6.03 6.23
C HIS A 325 14.02 6.92 6.54
N ARG A 326 13.46 6.81 7.75
CA ARG A 326 12.34 7.60 8.25
C ARG A 326 11.15 7.74 7.30
N PRO A 327 10.70 6.70 6.59
CA PRO A 327 9.56 6.81 5.69
C PRO A 327 8.25 7.05 6.47
N ILE A 328 7.34 7.78 5.83
CA ILE A 328 5.96 7.97 6.28
C ILE A 328 5.01 7.74 5.10
N GLY A 329 3.77 7.37 5.39
CA GLY A 329 2.73 7.17 4.39
C GLY A 329 1.49 8.01 4.69
N ILE A 330 1.38 9.16 4.03
CA ILE A 330 0.20 9.99 4.05
C ILE A 330 -0.72 9.55 2.92
N GLY A 331 -1.94 9.17 3.29
CA GLY A 331 -3.00 8.83 2.37
C GLY A 331 -4.18 9.76 2.49
N VAL A 332 -5.28 9.37 1.86
CA VAL A 332 -6.52 10.13 1.81
C VAL A 332 -7.71 9.23 2.04
N GLN A 333 -8.85 9.85 2.31
CA GLN A 333 -10.18 9.22 2.32
C GLN A 333 -11.21 10.25 1.89
N GLY A 334 -12.35 9.78 1.39
CA GLY A 334 -13.44 10.64 0.93
C GLY A 334 -13.12 11.43 -0.33
N LEU A 335 -12.34 10.87 -1.26
CA LEU A 335 -12.15 11.47 -2.59
C LEU A 335 -13.49 11.57 -3.34
N ALA A 336 -14.26 10.48 -3.36
CA ALA A 336 -15.57 10.48 -3.98
C ALA A 336 -16.55 11.45 -3.27
N ASP A 337 -16.51 11.55 -1.94
CA ASP A 337 -17.30 12.53 -1.20
C ASP A 337 -16.95 13.97 -1.63
N ALA A 338 -15.67 14.30 -1.80
CA ALA A 338 -15.25 15.62 -2.24
C ALA A 338 -15.79 15.95 -3.65
N PHE A 339 -15.75 14.99 -4.57
CA PHE A 339 -16.31 15.16 -5.92
C PHE A 339 -17.84 15.32 -5.88
N ILE A 340 -18.55 14.50 -5.11
CA ILE A 340 -20.01 14.60 -4.97
C ILE A 340 -20.41 15.95 -4.37
N LEU A 341 -19.71 16.40 -3.33
CA LEU A 341 -19.97 17.69 -2.69
C LEU A 341 -19.80 18.85 -3.67
N LEU A 342 -18.80 18.79 -4.56
CA LEU A 342 -18.54 19.78 -5.60
C LEU A 342 -19.36 19.59 -6.88
N ARG A 343 -20.28 18.61 -6.91
CA ARG A 343 -21.09 18.26 -8.10
C ARG A 343 -20.23 17.90 -9.32
N MET A 344 -19.15 17.17 -9.10
CA MET A 344 -18.27 16.67 -10.15
C MET A 344 -18.48 15.16 -10.32
N PRO A 345 -18.95 14.68 -11.49
CA PRO A 345 -18.92 13.27 -11.82
C PRO A 345 -17.50 12.73 -11.69
N PHE A 346 -17.33 11.53 -11.15
CA PHE A 346 -15.99 10.96 -10.87
C PHE A 346 -15.08 10.93 -12.12
N GLU A 347 -15.68 10.75 -13.30
CA GLU A 347 -14.99 10.65 -14.59
C GLU A 347 -14.84 12.00 -15.33
N SER A 348 -15.30 13.11 -14.75
CA SER A 348 -15.28 14.42 -15.43
C SER A 348 -13.87 15.03 -15.50
N ASP A 349 -13.65 15.91 -16.48
CA ASP A 349 -12.37 16.61 -16.63
C ASP A 349 -12.06 17.52 -15.41
N GLU A 350 -13.10 18.07 -14.77
CA GLU A 350 -12.97 18.85 -13.54
C GLU A 350 -12.53 17.97 -12.36
N ALA A 351 -13.11 16.77 -12.20
CA ALA A 351 -12.69 15.81 -11.17
C ALA A 351 -11.25 15.34 -11.40
N LYS A 352 -10.86 15.12 -12.66
CA LYS A 352 -9.48 14.77 -13.04
C LYS A 352 -8.48 15.86 -12.69
N LEU A 353 -8.80 17.12 -12.98
CA LEU A 353 -7.95 18.26 -12.61
C LEU A 353 -7.85 18.44 -11.09
N LEU A 354 -8.99 18.35 -10.39
CA LEU A 354 -9.03 18.45 -8.93
C LEU A 354 -8.22 17.32 -8.28
N ASN A 355 -8.33 16.09 -8.79
CA ASN A 355 -7.50 14.97 -8.35
C ASN A 355 -6.01 15.33 -8.44
N GLN A 356 -5.55 15.81 -9.59
CA GLN A 356 -4.15 16.24 -9.76
C GLN A 356 -3.76 17.31 -8.73
N GLN A 357 -4.57 18.35 -8.56
CA GLN A 357 -4.29 19.46 -7.66
C GLN A 357 -4.28 19.05 -6.18
N ILE A 358 -5.17 18.14 -5.76
CA ILE A 358 -5.18 17.56 -4.41
C ILE A 358 -3.84 16.86 -4.13
N PHE A 359 -3.43 15.93 -5.01
CA PHE A 359 -2.21 15.16 -4.78
C PHE A 359 -0.93 15.97 -4.94
N GLU A 360 -0.91 16.98 -5.82
CA GLU A 360 0.16 17.98 -5.87
C GLU A 360 0.28 18.74 -4.54
N THR A 361 -0.85 19.17 -3.98
CA THR A 361 -0.89 19.89 -2.69
C THR A 361 -0.41 19.04 -1.52
N LEU A 362 -0.85 17.78 -1.45
CA LEU A 362 -0.40 16.83 -0.43
C LEU A 362 1.12 16.63 -0.52
N TYR A 363 1.63 16.36 -1.72
CA TYR A 363 3.06 16.11 -1.90
C TYR A 363 3.90 17.35 -1.60
N TYR A 364 3.45 18.53 -2.06
CA TYR A 364 4.12 19.80 -1.79
C TYR A 364 4.18 20.11 -0.29
N GLY A 365 3.04 20.03 0.41
CA GLY A 365 2.96 20.27 1.85
C GLY A 365 3.81 19.30 2.66
N ALA A 366 3.79 18.02 2.29
CA ALA A 366 4.60 17.01 2.97
C ALA A 366 6.11 17.23 2.78
N LEU A 367 6.56 17.56 1.55
CA LEU A 367 7.96 17.89 1.27
C LEU A 367 8.39 19.17 2.00
N GLU A 368 7.56 20.20 2.00
CA GLU A 368 7.83 21.45 2.70
C GLU A 368 8.04 21.22 4.20
N ALA A 369 7.15 20.47 4.85
CA ALA A 369 7.30 20.11 6.26
C ALA A 369 8.51 19.20 6.52
N SER A 370 8.77 18.24 5.64
CA SER A 370 9.94 17.35 5.79
C SER A 370 11.26 18.11 5.65
N SER A 371 11.31 19.13 4.78
CA SER A 371 12.46 20.03 4.66
C SER A 371 12.61 20.98 5.86
N GLU A 372 11.50 21.48 6.42
CA GLU A 372 11.51 22.25 7.69
C GLU A 372 12.04 21.44 8.87
N LEU A 373 11.69 20.15 8.94
CA LEU A 373 12.23 19.23 9.95
C LEU A 373 13.72 18.99 9.70
N SER A 374 14.12 18.81 8.44
CA SER A 374 15.52 18.61 8.06
C SER A 374 16.40 19.83 8.39
N GLU A 375 15.88 21.05 8.25
CA GLU A 375 16.58 22.27 8.66
C GLU A 375 16.89 22.30 10.17
N LYS A 376 16.02 21.71 10.99
CA LYS A 376 16.18 21.68 12.45
C LYS A 376 16.98 20.48 12.96
N GLU A 377 16.77 19.31 12.36
CA GLU A 377 17.25 18.03 12.88
C GLU A 377 18.26 17.32 11.95
N GLY A 378 18.56 17.92 10.80
CA GLY A 378 19.31 17.30 9.72
C GLY A 378 18.47 16.32 8.87
N PRO A 379 18.93 15.96 7.67
CA PRO A 379 18.26 14.99 6.83
C PRO A 379 18.25 13.59 7.44
N TYR A 380 17.45 12.67 6.89
CA TYR A 380 17.55 11.25 7.27
C TYR A 380 18.91 10.66 6.88
N SER A 381 19.35 9.61 7.59
CA SER A 381 20.73 9.12 7.53
C SER A 381 21.19 8.65 6.15
N THR A 382 20.28 8.28 5.27
CA THR A 382 20.54 7.77 3.92
C THR A 382 20.07 8.70 2.81
N TYR A 383 19.96 10.00 3.12
CA TYR A 383 19.55 11.03 2.18
C TYR A 383 20.55 11.23 1.04
N GLU A 384 21.84 11.26 1.35
CA GLU A 384 22.89 11.47 0.36
C GLU A 384 22.88 10.36 -0.71
N GLY A 385 22.89 10.78 -1.97
CA GLY A 385 22.83 9.89 -3.13
C GLY A 385 21.40 9.55 -3.59
N SER A 386 20.37 9.86 -2.79
CA SER A 386 18.97 9.71 -3.20
C SER A 386 18.61 10.62 -4.38
N PRO A 387 17.55 10.32 -5.13
CA PRO A 387 17.05 11.22 -6.17
C PRO A 387 16.69 12.61 -5.66
N VAL A 388 16.04 12.72 -4.50
CA VAL A 388 15.68 14.03 -3.92
C VAL A 388 16.93 14.85 -3.61
N SER A 389 18.03 14.22 -3.16
CA SER A 389 19.32 14.92 -2.95
C SER A 389 19.94 15.46 -4.24
N LYS A 390 19.49 14.97 -5.41
CA LYS A 390 19.88 15.42 -6.74
C LYS A 390 18.86 16.37 -7.38
N GLY A 391 17.85 16.82 -6.61
CA GLY A 391 16.79 17.71 -7.09
C GLY A 391 15.72 17.02 -7.95
N ILE A 392 15.67 15.68 -7.92
CA ILE A 392 14.70 14.86 -8.66
C ILE A 392 13.57 14.48 -7.70
N LEU A 393 12.38 15.04 -7.92
CA LEU A 393 11.16 14.73 -7.19
C LEU A 393 10.33 13.69 -7.95
N GLN A 394 9.23 13.23 -7.33
CA GLN A 394 8.46 12.11 -7.88
C GLN A 394 7.96 12.37 -9.30
N TYR A 395 7.37 13.53 -9.58
CA TYR A 395 6.86 13.86 -10.92
C TYR A 395 7.95 13.91 -11.99
N ASP A 396 9.20 14.25 -11.63
CA ASP A 396 10.34 14.22 -12.56
C ASP A 396 10.62 12.78 -13.01
N MET A 397 10.50 11.79 -12.12
CA MET A 397 10.67 10.36 -12.44
C MET A 397 9.57 9.80 -13.34
N TRP A 398 8.44 10.51 -13.46
CA TRP A 398 7.36 10.21 -14.38
C TRP A 398 7.39 11.07 -15.65
N ASN A 399 8.35 11.98 -15.79
CA ASN A 399 8.42 12.98 -16.87
C ASN A 399 7.16 13.84 -16.96
N VAL A 400 6.58 14.20 -15.80
CA VAL A 400 5.37 15.03 -15.71
C VAL A 400 5.76 16.44 -15.26
N THR A 401 5.16 17.46 -15.87
CA THR A 401 5.22 18.84 -15.37
C THR A 401 3.97 19.10 -14.51
N PRO A 402 4.13 19.48 -13.22
CA PRO A 402 3.01 19.81 -12.34
C PRO A 402 2.19 21.00 -12.83
N THR A 403 1.00 21.21 -12.26
CA THR A 403 0.26 22.46 -12.45
C THR A 403 1.00 23.66 -11.83
N SER A 404 0.55 24.86 -12.15
CA SER A 404 1.09 26.11 -11.58
C SER A 404 0.53 26.44 -10.18
N LEU A 405 -0.18 25.51 -9.52
CA LEU A 405 -0.80 25.75 -8.21
C LEU A 405 0.23 26.04 -7.11
N TRP A 406 1.40 25.40 -7.17
CA TRP A 406 2.47 25.55 -6.17
C TRP A 406 3.82 25.83 -6.82
N ASP A 407 4.67 26.61 -6.13
CA ASP A 407 6.01 26.95 -6.60
C ASP A 407 7.04 25.85 -6.27
N TRP A 408 7.08 24.85 -7.14
CA TRP A 408 8.04 23.74 -7.04
C TRP A 408 9.50 24.18 -7.16
N HIS A 409 9.79 25.31 -7.79
CA HIS A 409 11.16 25.80 -7.94
C HIS A 409 11.72 26.27 -6.60
N SER A 410 10.97 27.11 -5.89
CA SER A 410 11.30 27.54 -4.52
C SER A 410 11.45 26.35 -3.57
N LEU A 411 10.53 25.38 -3.64
CA LEU A 411 10.62 24.18 -2.81
C LEU A 411 11.88 23.35 -3.11
N LYS A 412 12.23 23.14 -4.39
CA LYS A 412 13.47 22.46 -4.77
C LYS A 412 14.71 23.19 -4.26
N GLN A 413 14.73 24.52 -4.27
CA GLN A 413 15.85 25.30 -3.69
C GLN A 413 15.97 25.09 -2.18
N LYS A 414 14.83 25.09 -1.45
CA LYS A 414 14.81 24.80 -0.02
C LYS A 414 15.33 23.40 0.30
N ILE A 415 14.86 22.39 -0.46
CA ILE A 415 15.32 21.01 -0.36
C ILE A 415 16.82 20.90 -0.68
N ALA A 416 17.31 21.56 -1.72
CA ALA A 416 18.73 21.55 -2.07
C ALA A 416 19.62 22.12 -0.95
N LYS A 417 19.11 23.11 -0.20
CA LYS A 417 19.84 23.73 0.91
C LYS A 417 19.78 22.92 2.21
N HIS A 418 18.63 22.33 2.53
CA HIS A 418 18.37 21.77 3.86
C HIS A 418 18.15 20.26 3.88
N GLY A 419 17.95 19.63 2.72
CA GLY A 419 17.50 18.25 2.61
C GLY A 419 16.04 18.04 3.03
N VAL A 420 15.68 16.78 3.24
CA VAL A 420 14.39 16.35 3.79
C VAL A 420 14.60 15.33 4.92
N ARG A 421 13.67 15.30 5.88
CA ARG A 421 13.74 14.42 7.06
C ARG A 421 13.21 13.00 6.81
N ASN A 422 12.46 12.79 5.74
CA ASN A 422 11.77 11.53 5.45
C ASN A 422 12.06 11.10 4.02
N SER A 423 12.41 9.82 3.82
CA SER A 423 12.72 9.28 2.48
C SER A 423 11.50 9.16 1.56
N LEU A 424 10.33 8.86 2.12
CA LEU A 424 9.04 8.70 1.43
C LEU A 424 7.94 9.39 2.25
N LEU A 425 6.88 9.84 1.59
CA LEU A 425 5.88 10.74 2.18
C LEU A 425 4.42 10.34 1.93
N ILE A 426 4.08 9.99 0.69
CA ILE A 426 2.69 9.81 0.24
C ILE A 426 2.48 8.34 -0.15
N ALA A 427 1.47 7.71 0.43
CA ALA A 427 1.07 6.34 0.12
C ALA A 427 -0.42 6.15 0.45
N PRO A 428 -1.34 6.42 -0.50
CA PRO A 428 -2.76 6.23 -0.28
C PRO A 428 -3.09 4.76 0.02
N MET A 429 -3.51 4.50 1.25
CA MET A 429 -3.82 3.17 1.77
C MET A 429 -5.32 2.87 1.68
N PRO A 430 -5.73 1.59 1.81
CA PRO A 430 -7.10 1.25 2.17
C PRO A 430 -7.46 1.85 3.54
N THR A 431 -8.57 2.59 3.61
CA THR A 431 -9.02 3.27 4.84
C THR A 431 -10.27 2.63 5.45
N ALA A 432 -10.48 1.33 5.20
CA ALA A 432 -11.67 0.56 5.57
C ALA A 432 -12.27 0.89 6.94
N SER A 433 -11.47 0.86 8.01
CA SER A 433 -11.99 1.18 9.35
C SER A 433 -12.07 2.68 9.63
N THR A 434 -11.11 3.47 9.16
CA THR A 434 -11.01 4.90 9.50
C THR A 434 -11.99 5.76 8.70
N ALA A 435 -12.25 5.43 7.43
CA ALA A 435 -13.26 6.08 6.60
C ALA A 435 -14.66 5.85 7.16
N GLN A 436 -14.92 4.63 7.64
CA GLN A 436 -16.17 4.33 8.34
C GLN A 436 -16.33 5.13 9.65
N ILE A 437 -15.25 5.34 10.41
CA ILE A 437 -15.30 6.17 11.63
C ILE A 437 -15.61 7.63 11.28
N LEU A 438 -15.02 8.18 10.21
CA LEU A 438 -15.24 9.57 9.80
C LEU A 438 -16.53 9.77 9.00
N GLY A 439 -17.13 8.70 8.47
CA GLY A 439 -18.33 8.74 7.64
C GLY A 439 -18.07 9.04 6.16
N ASN A 440 -16.87 8.71 5.67
CA ASN A 440 -16.41 8.97 4.30
C ASN A 440 -16.35 7.67 3.48
N ASN A 441 -16.31 7.80 2.15
CA ASN A 441 -15.93 6.72 1.24
C ASN A 441 -14.44 6.35 1.39
N GLU A 442 -14.12 5.10 1.08
CA GLU A 442 -12.79 4.57 1.27
C GLU A 442 -11.77 5.14 0.26
N SER A 443 -10.59 5.47 0.78
CA SER A 443 -9.39 5.84 0.02
C SER A 443 -9.65 6.82 -1.14
N VAL A 444 -9.15 6.46 -2.32
CA VAL A 444 -9.33 7.12 -3.62
C VAL A 444 -10.43 6.47 -4.46
N GLU A 445 -11.24 5.61 -3.87
CA GLU A 445 -12.21 4.81 -4.61
C GLU A 445 -13.47 5.61 -4.94
N ALA A 446 -14.13 5.24 -6.04
CA ALA A 446 -15.50 5.64 -6.31
C ALA A 446 -16.46 4.96 -5.32
N TYR A 447 -17.69 5.45 -5.21
CA TYR A 447 -18.73 4.71 -4.48
C TYR A 447 -19.00 3.38 -5.15
N THR A 448 -18.84 2.28 -4.41
CA THR A 448 -19.11 0.93 -4.91
C THR A 448 -20.61 0.66 -5.06
N SER A 449 -21.44 1.30 -4.23
CA SER A 449 -22.90 1.21 -4.27
C SER A 449 -23.53 2.40 -3.55
N ASN A 450 -24.71 2.84 -4.01
CA ASN A 450 -25.51 3.84 -3.29
C ASN A 450 -26.32 3.25 -2.14
N ILE A 451 -26.40 1.92 -2.02
CA ILE A 451 -26.98 1.25 -0.85
C ILE A 451 -26.18 0.00 -0.51
N TYR A 452 -25.76 -0.13 0.74
CA TYR A 452 -25.01 -1.29 1.20
C TYR A 452 -25.52 -1.77 2.56
N THR A 453 -25.44 -3.08 2.78
CA THR A 453 -25.85 -3.70 4.04
C THR A 453 -24.66 -3.75 5.00
N ARG A 454 -24.80 -3.07 6.13
CA ARG A 454 -23.85 -3.11 7.23
C ARG A 454 -24.27 -4.17 8.23
N ARG A 455 -23.39 -5.16 8.45
CA ARG A 455 -23.54 -6.15 9.52
C ARG A 455 -22.82 -5.67 10.77
N VAL A 456 -23.54 -5.55 11.88
CA VAL A 456 -23.00 -5.30 13.22
C VAL A 456 -23.52 -6.35 14.18
N LEU A 457 -22.95 -6.43 15.39
CA LEU A 457 -23.38 -7.41 16.41
C LEU A 457 -24.89 -7.31 16.74
N SER A 458 -25.50 -6.13 16.57
CA SER A 458 -26.92 -5.90 16.83
C SER A 458 -27.85 -6.19 15.64
N GLY A 459 -27.32 -6.59 14.48
CA GLY A 459 -28.12 -6.94 13.29
C GLY A 459 -27.56 -6.40 11.98
N GLU A 460 -28.38 -6.47 10.92
CA GLU A 460 -28.06 -5.94 9.60
C GLU A 460 -28.81 -4.63 9.35
N PHE A 461 -28.09 -3.59 8.96
CA PHE A 461 -28.63 -2.26 8.67
C PHE A 461 -28.33 -1.89 7.23
N GLN A 462 -29.36 -1.48 6.47
CA GLN A 462 -29.13 -0.89 5.16
C GLN A 462 -28.71 0.57 5.33
N ILE A 463 -27.55 0.91 4.77
CA ILE A 463 -27.01 2.26 4.74
C ILE A 463 -27.11 2.77 3.30
N VAL A 464 -27.79 3.90 3.15
CA VAL A 464 -27.89 4.63 1.88
C VAL A 464 -26.77 5.65 1.83
N ASN A 465 -26.20 5.90 0.64
CA ASN A 465 -25.30 7.01 0.40
C ASN A 465 -25.97 8.31 0.87
N HIS A 466 -25.39 8.92 1.90
CA HIS A 466 -25.99 10.06 2.59
C HIS A 466 -26.06 11.31 1.71
N HIS A 467 -25.16 11.45 0.72
CA HIS A 467 -25.22 12.53 -0.26
C HIS A 467 -26.42 12.34 -1.20
N LEU A 468 -26.57 11.16 -1.78
CA LEU A 468 -27.71 10.83 -2.63
C LEU A 468 -29.03 10.93 -1.88
N LEU A 469 -29.10 10.42 -0.64
CA LEU A 469 -30.28 10.53 0.21
C LEU A 469 -30.70 11.99 0.39
N LYS A 470 -29.74 12.88 0.64
CA LYS A 470 -29.99 14.31 0.75
C LYS A 470 -30.53 14.88 -0.56
N ASP A 471 -29.90 14.56 -1.69
CA ASP A 471 -30.32 15.06 -3.01
C ASP A 471 -31.74 14.61 -3.38
N LEU A 472 -32.05 13.33 -3.17
CA LEU A 472 -33.39 12.79 -3.43
C LEU A 472 -34.43 13.39 -2.48
N THR A 473 -34.06 13.72 -1.24
CA THR A 473 -34.95 14.38 -0.28
C THR A 473 -35.21 15.83 -0.70
N ASP A 474 -34.17 16.57 -1.08
CA ASP A 474 -34.27 17.97 -1.54
C ASP A 474 -35.12 18.08 -2.83
N LEU A 475 -35.09 17.04 -3.68
CA LEU A 475 -35.93 16.92 -4.87
C LEU A 475 -37.36 16.40 -4.59
N GLY A 476 -37.69 16.02 -3.36
CA GLY A 476 -38.98 15.42 -3.01
C GLY A 476 -39.21 14.04 -3.63
N LEU A 477 -38.14 13.34 -4.00
CA LEU A 477 -38.15 12.02 -4.64
C LEU A 477 -37.91 10.86 -3.65
N TRP A 478 -37.54 11.15 -2.40
CA TRP A 478 -37.22 10.12 -1.42
C TRP A 478 -38.48 9.55 -0.75
N ASP A 479 -38.79 8.29 -1.04
CA ASP A 479 -39.82 7.49 -0.38
C ASP A 479 -39.41 6.00 -0.30
N ASP A 480 -40.26 5.17 0.32
CA ASP A 480 -40.03 3.72 0.42
C ASP A 480 -39.97 3.04 -0.96
N ALA A 481 -40.68 3.57 -1.96
CA ALA A 481 -40.67 3.02 -3.31
C ALA A 481 -39.32 3.27 -4.00
N MET A 482 -38.76 4.48 -3.89
CA MET A 482 -37.45 4.87 -4.39
C MET A 482 -36.36 4.02 -3.73
N LYS A 483 -36.41 3.85 -2.40
CA LYS A 483 -35.48 2.97 -1.69
C LYS A 483 -35.52 1.54 -2.25
N ASN A 484 -36.71 0.98 -2.43
CA ASN A 484 -36.88 -0.37 -2.98
C ASN A 484 -36.42 -0.47 -4.44
N GLN A 485 -36.58 0.59 -5.25
CA GLN A 485 -36.05 0.63 -6.61
C GLN A 485 -34.52 0.63 -6.63
N ILE A 486 -33.86 1.39 -5.75
CA ILE A 486 -32.40 1.38 -5.64
C ILE A 486 -31.91 -0.01 -5.23
N ILE A 487 -32.57 -0.67 -4.28
CA ILE A 487 -32.27 -2.06 -3.88
C ILE A 487 -32.44 -3.02 -5.05
N ALA A 488 -33.55 -2.93 -5.78
CA ALA A 488 -33.84 -3.78 -6.94
C ALA A 488 -32.83 -3.59 -8.09
N ASN A 489 -32.20 -2.42 -8.16
CA ASN A 489 -31.13 -2.11 -9.11
C ASN A 489 -29.72 -2.30 -8.51
N TYR A 490 -29.60 -3.09 -7.43
CA TYR A 490 -28.31 -3.40 -6.78
C TYR A 490 -27.50 -2.15 -6.37
N GLY A 491 -28.18 -1.08 -5.96
CA GLY A 491 -27.56 0.18 -5.58
C GLY A 491 -27.32 1.17 -6.72
N SER A 492 -27.69 0.83 -7.95
CA SER A 492 -27.64 1.75 -9.09
C SER A 492 -28.89 2.64 -9.16
N ILE A 493 -28.69 3.90 -9.56
CA ILE A 493 -29.76 4.87 -9.84
C ILE A 493 -29.98 5.14 -11.33
N GLN A 494 -29.15 4.57 -12.21
CA GLN A 494 -29.14 4.91 -13.64
C GLN A 494 -30.48 4.59 -14.32
N ASN A 495 -31.06 3.45 -13.97
CA ASN A 495 -32.28 2.93 -14.60
C ASN A 495 -33.57 3.43 -13.94
N ILE A 496 -33.49 4.37 -12.98
CA ILE A 496 -34.66 4.92 -12.30
C ILE A 496 -35.13 6.16 -13.09
N PRO A 497 -36.31 6.13 -13.76
CA PRO A 497 -36.71 7.18 -14.69
C PRO A 497 -36.93 8.55 -14.02
N ASN A 498 -37.36 8.55 -12.75
CA ASN A 498 -37.73 9.77 -12.03
C ASN A 498 -36.52 10.53 -11.46
N ILE A 499 -35.31 9.95 -11.50
CA ILE A 499 -34.10 10.63 -11.04
C ILE A 499 -33.51 11.45 -12.20
N PRO A 500 -33.27 12.76 -12.01
CA PRO A 500 -32.63 13.62 -13.00
C PRO A 500 -31.25 13.11 -13.47
N ASP A 501 -30.90 13.38 -14.74
CA ASP A 501 -29.65 12.90 -15.34
C ASP A 501 -28.40 13.54 -14.73
N ASP A 502 -28.49 14.75 -14.18
CA ASP A 502 -27.40 15.39 -13.45
C ASP A 502 -27.12 14.65 -12.13
N VAL A 503 -28.16 14.25 -11.38
CA VAL A 503 -28.00 13.42 -10.18
C VAL A 503 -27.45 12.04 -10.51
N LYS A 504 -27.86 11.44 -11.63
CA LYS A 504 -27.33 10.14 -12.07
C LYS A 504 -25.84 10.18 -12.42
N LYS A 505 -25.34 11.32 -12.89
CA LYS A 505 -23.91 11.46 -13.25
C LYS A 505 -23.01 11.60 -12.03
N ILE A 506 -23.54 12.08 -10.91
CA ILE A 506 -22.84 12.23 -9.62
C ILE A 506 -22.85 10.92 -8.87
#